data_AF-A0AAW0SGM7-F1
#
_entry.id   AF-A0AAW0SGM7-F1
#
_cell.length_a   1.000
_cell.length_b   1.000
_cell.length_c   1.000
_cell.angle_alpha   90.00
_cell.angle_beta   90.00
_cell.angle_gamma   90.00
#
_symmetry.space_group_name_H-M   'P 1'
#
loop_
_entity.id
_entity.type
_entity.pdbx_description
1 polymer ?
#
loop_
_entity_poly.entity_id
_entity_poly.type
_entity_poly.pdbx_seq_one_letter_code
_entity_poly.pdbx_strand_id
1 'polypeptide(L)'
;MLWLFDPAQVQFLNVHIRRTHIVEDPISQLLHHKVTDYKRPLKVHFIREEVEDAGGVRKEFFLLLLRDILNPDYGMFTEFPDTRRIWFKEGALEAAATYMLIGIVCGLAIYNFTIINLPFPIALYKKLQ
;
A
#
# COMPACT_ATOMS: atom_id res chain seq x y z
N MET A 1 29.91 -2.67 -16.68
CA MET A 1 29.39 -2.83 -15.29
C MET A 1 27.86 -2.67 -15.23
N LEU A 2 27.11 -3.10 -16.27
CA LEU A 2 25.64 -3.09 -16.29
C LEU A 2 25.05 -4.40 -16.83
N TRP A 3 25.88 -5.44 -17.02
CA TRP A 3 25.48 -6.72 -17.62
C TRP A 3 25.49 -7.90 -16.62
N LEU A 4 25.37 -7.63 -15.31
CA LEU A 4 25.30 -8.68 -14.28
C LEU A 4 23.89 -8.91 -13.70
N PHE A 5 22.88 -8.17 -14.16
CA PHE A 5 21.50 -8.52 -13.82
C PHE A 5 20.94 -9.45 -14.89
N ASP A 6 20.98 -10.75 -14.60
CA ASP A 6 20.07 -11.69 -15.25
C ASP A 6 18.63 -11.33 -14.79
N PRO A 7 17.74 -10.90 -15.69
CA PRO A 7 16.35 -10.60 -15.34
C PRO A 7 15.63 -11.80 -14.70
N ALA A 8 16.10 -13.02 -14.97
CA ALA A 8 15.56 -14.25 -14.39
C ALA A 8 15.89 -14.44 -12.90
N GLN A 9 16.78 -13.63 -12.30
CA GLN A 9 17.12 -13.70 -10.87
C GLN A 9 16.45 -12.67 -9.99
N VAL A 10 15.67 -11.73 -10.54
CA VAL A 10 14.95 -10.76 -9.72
C VAL A 10 13.76 -11.44 -9.05
N GLN A 11 13.88 -11.69 -7.74
CA GLN A 11 12.78 -12.19 -6.95
C GLN A 11 11.81 -11.05 -6.63
N PHE A 12 10.59 -11.13 -7.17
CA PHE A 12 9.52 -10.15 -6.91
C PHE A 12 8.73 -10.52 -5.65
N LEU A 13 8.24 -9.49 -4.96
CA LEU A 13 7.13 -9.63 -4.03
C LEU A 13 5.85 -9.63 -4.87
N ASN A 14 5.20 -10.78 -5.01
CA ASN A 14 3.98 -10.92 -5.81
C ASN A 14 2.75 -10.83 -4.91
N VAL A 15 1.78 -10.01 -5.29
CA VAL A 15 0.50 -9.87 -4.57
C VAL A 15 -0.64 -10.08 -5.55
N HIS A 16 -1.56 -10.98 -5.21
CA HIS A 16 -2.71 -11.35 -6.05
C HIS A 16 -4.00 -10.82 -5.42
N ILE A 17 -4.77 -10.02 -6.15
CA ILE A 17 -5.82 -9.20 -5.55
C ILE A 17 -7.12 -9.34 -6.33
N ARG A 18 -8.21 -9.61 -5.64
CA ARG A 18 -9.56 -9.45 -6.19
C ARG A 18 -9.97 -8.00 -5.98
N ARG A 19 -10.46 -7.31 -7.01
CA ARG A 19 -10.92 -5.91 -6.88
C ARG A 19 -11.94 -5.71 -5.76
N THR A 20 -12.83 -6.69 -5.58
CA THR A 20 -13.84 -6.74 -4.51
C THR A 20 -13.28 -6.94 -3.09
N HIS A 21 -11.98 -7.25 -2.96
CA HIS A 21 -11.30 -7.53 -1.68
C HIS A 21 -9.96 -6.78 -1.62
N ILE A 22 -9.99 -5.50 -2.00
CA ILE A 22 -8.79 -4.67 -2.19
C ILE A 22 -7.99 -4.43 -0.89
N VAL A 23 -8.60 -4.67 0.28
CA VAL A 23 -7.96 -4.52 1.60
C VAL A 23 -7.63 -5.88 2.21
N GLU A 24 -8.58 -6.82 2.16
CA GLU A 24 -8.47 -8.13 2.79
C GLU A 24 -7.40 -9.01 2.14
N ASP A 25 -7.33 -9.01 0.80
CA ASP A 25 -6.34 -9.80 0.08
C ASP A 25 -4.91 -9.35 0.42
N PRO A 26 -4.56 -8.04 0.41
CA PRO A 26 -3.28 -7.56 0.91
C PRO A 26 -3.03 -7.84 2.40
N ILE A 27 -4.04 -7.77 3.27
CA ILE A 27 -3.87 -8.11 4.69
C ILE A 27 -3.39 -9.56 4.82
N SER A 28 -4.07 -10.50 4.18
CA SER A 28 -3.75 -11.93 4.26
C SER A 28 -2.39 -12.29 3.67
N GLN A 29 -1.94 -11.54 2.66
CA GLN A 29 -0.68 -11.82 1.97
C GLN A 29 0.49 -11.09 2.62
N LEU A 30 0.37 -9.79 2.91
CA LEU A 30 1.51 -8.95 3.25
C LEU A 30 1.91 -9.05 4.72
N LEU A 31 0.99 -9.15 5.68
CA LEU A 31 1.31 -9.01 7.10
C LEU A 31 2.27 -10.08 7.65
N HIS A 32 2.35 -11.25 7.00
CA HIS A 32 3.17 -12.37 7.45
C HIS A 32 4.56 -12.44 6.76
N HIS A 33 4.89 -11.47 5.92
CA HIS A 33 6.19 -11.41 5.25
C HIS A 33 7.32 -11.00 6.20
N LYS A 34 8.54 -11.46 5.89
CA LYS A 34 9.74 -10.98 6.58
C LYS A 34 10.03 -9.56 6.12
N VAL A 35 10.64 -8.76 7.00
CA VAL A 35 11.03 -7.37 6.70
C VAL A 35 11.89 -7.27 5.42
N THR A 36 12.72 -8.30 5.15
CA THR A 36 13.54 -8.37 3.94
C THR A 36 12.74 -8.50 2.66
N ASP A 37 11.55 -9.09 2.71
CA ASP A 37 10.72 -9.31 1.53
C ASP A 37 10.10 -7.99 1.01
N TYR A 38 9.86 -7.01 1.89
CA TYR A 38 9.39 -5.67 1.50
C TYR A 38 10.44 -4.83 0.77
N LYS A 39 11.70 -5.30 0.74
CA LYS A 39 12.78 -4.72 -0.07
C LYS A 39 12.95 -5.43 -1.41
N ARG A 40 11.92 -6.12 -1.90
CA ARG A 40 11.87 -6.67 -3.26
C ARG A 40 10.98 -5.80 -4.14
N PRO A 41 11.23 -5.73 -5.45
CA PRO A 41 10.30 -5.11 -6.38
C PRO A 41 8.91 -5.74 -6.27
N LEU A 42 7.88 -4.91 -6.15
CA LEU A 42 6.49 -5.31 -6.03
C LEU A 42 5.89 -5.54 -7.42
N LYS A 43 5.27 -6.70 -7.62
CA LYS A 43 4.45 -7.04 -8.78
C LYS A 43 3.03 -7.34 -8.31
N VAL A 44 2.06 -6.61 -8.86
CA VAL A 44 0.65 -6.78 -8.49
C VAL A 44 -0.11 -7.46 -9.62
N HIS A 45 -0.97 -8.41 -9.26
CA HIS A 45 -1.80 -9.16 -10.19
C HIS A 45 -3.26 -9.03 -9.76
N PHE A 46 -4.09 -8.37 -10.56
CA PHE A 46 -5.53 -8.46 -10.35
C PHE A 46 -6.05 -9.80 -10.90
N ILE A 47 -6.75 -10.56 -10.07
CA ILE A 47 -7.21 -11.91 -10.45
C ILE A 47 -8.21 -11.79 -11.61
N ARG A 48 -8.01 -12.60 -12.65
CA ARG A 48 -8.78 -12.63 -13.92
C ARG A 48 -8.50 -11.46 -14.86
N GLU A 49 -7.39 -10.75 -14.70
CA GLU A 49 -6.94 -9.71 -15.62
C GLU A 49 -5.61 -10.10 -16.25
N GLU A 50 -5.57 -10.24 -17.58
CA GLU A 50 -4.35 -10.55 -18.35
C GLU A 50 -3.55 -9.27 -18.65
N VAL A 51 -3.24 -8.49 -17.61
CA VAL A 51 -2.47 -7.25 -17.76
C VAL A 51 -1.07 -7.46 -17.20
N GLU A 52 -0.07 -7.36 -18.08
CA GLU A 52 1.34 -7.43 -17.68
C GLU A 52 1.78 -6.11 -17.04
N ASP A 53 2.35 -6.19 -15.83
CA ASP A 53 2.66 -5.03 -14.98
C ASP A 53 3.85 -4.22 -15.53
N ALA A 54 3.55 -3.15 -16.28
CA ALA A 54 4.50 -2.07 -16.62
C ALA A 54 4.44 -0.87 -15.63
N GLY A 55 4.02 -1.11 -14.38
CA GLY A 55 3.88 -0.10 -13.32
C GLY A 55 2.49 0.53 -13.20
N GLY A 56 1.64 0.40 -14.22
CA GLY A 56 0.25 0.87 -14.20
C GLY A 56 -0.60 0.14 -13.17
N VAL A 57 -0.51 -1.19 -13.14
CA VAL A 57 -1.26 -2.06 -12.22
C VAL A 57 -0.87 -1.78 -10.77
N ARG A 58 0.44 -1.63 -10.50
CA ARG A 58 0.94 -1.24 -9.16
C ARG A 58 0.39 0.12 -8.71
N LYS A 59 0.39 1.12 -9.59
CA LYS A 59 -0.15 2.45 -9.28
C LYS A 59 -1.64 2.40 -8.99
N GLU A 60 -2.39 1.65 -9.79
CA GLU A 60 -3.82 1.44 -9.58
C GLU A 60 -4.11 0.76 -8.25
N PHE A 61 -3.36 -0.29 -7.90
CA PHE A 61 -3.48 -0.96 -6.61
C PHE A 61 -3.35 0.00 -5.43
N PHE A 62 -2.26 0.78 -5.39
CA PHE A 62 -2.07 1.75 -4.31
C PHE A 62 -3.17 2.80 -4.26
N LEU A 63 -3.63 3.27 -5.43
CA LEU A 63 -4.72 4.24 -5.51
C LEU A 63 -6.03 3.67 -4.94
N LEU A 64 -6.43 2.47 -5.35
CA LEU A 64 -7.68 1.85 -4.92
C LEU A 64 -7.66 1.50 -3.44
N LEU A 65 -6.58 0.88 -2.95
CA LEU A 65 -6.43 0.51 -1.54
C LEU A 65 -6.47 1.75 -0.63
N LEU A 66 -5.69 2.79 -0.96
CA LEU A 66 -5.65 3.99 -0.13
C LEU A 66 -6.96 4.78 -0.22
N ARG A 67 -7.62 4.81 -1.39
CA ARG A 67 -8.93 5.45 -1.50
C ARG A 67 -9.96 4.81 -0.56
N ASP A 68 -9.99 3.49 -0.48
CA ASP A 68 -10.95 2.79 0.35
C ASP A 68 -10.62 2.96 1.84
N ILE A 69 -9.36 2.72 2.25
CA ILE A 69 -8.96 2.76 3.67
C ILE A 69 -8.99 4.19 4.25
N LEU A 70 -8.61 5.20 3.45
CA LEU A 70 -8.55 6.59 3.90
C LEU A 70 -9.91 7.30 3.85
N ASN A 71 -10.94 6.67 3.26
CA ASN A 71 -12.30 7.18 3.30
C ASN A 71 -12.81 7.19 4.76
N PRO A 72 -13.33 8.32 5.28
CA PRO A 72 -13.94 8.36 6.61
C PRO A 72 -15.01 7.29 6.86
N ASP A 73 -15.75 6.88 5.82
CA ASP A 73 -16.77 5.83 5.90
C ASP A 73 -16.19 4.45 6.21
N TYR A 74 -14.91 4.22 5.89
CA TYR A 74 -14.19 3.00 6.28
C TYR A 74 -13.95 2.93 7.80
N GLY A 75 -14.03 4.08 8.48
CA GLY A 75 -14.04 4.15 9.94
C GLY A 75 -12.68 4.24 10.62
N MET A 76 -11.58 4.36 9.87
CA MET A 76 -10.23 4.48 10.44
C MET A 76 -9.76 5.92 10.65
N PHE A 77 -10.27 6.85 9.84
CA PHE A 77 -9.84 8.23 9.84
C PHE A 77 -11.03 9.18 9.87
N THR A 78 -10.78 10.38 10.39
CA THR A 78 -11.71 11.51 10.30
C THR A 78 -11.10 12.57 9.39
N GLU A 79 -11.90 13.10 8.47
CA GLU A 79 -11.51 14.23 7.63
C GLU A 79 -11.86 15.57 8.30
N PHE A 80 -10.95 16.54 8.24
CA PHE A 80 -11.17 17.91 8.66
C PHE A 80 -11.57 18.78 7.47
N PRO A 81 -12.82 19.29 7.41
CA PRO A 81 -13.36 19.96 6.23
C PRO A 81 -12.52 21.15 5.73
N ASP A 82 -12.00 21.96 6.65
CA ASP A 82 -11.28 23.20 6.32
C ASP A 82 -9.96 22.94 5.58
N THR A 83 -9.32 21.81 5.86
CA THR A 83 -7.98 21.48 5.34
C THR A 83 -7.98 20.27 4.40
N ARG A 84 -9.09 19.53 4.34
CA ARG A 84 -9.20 18.22 3.68
C ARG A 84 -8.08 17.27 4.10
N ARG A 85 -7.63 17.40 5.36
CA ARG A 85 -6.64 16.52 5.96
C ARG A 85 -7.35 15.44 6.75
N ILE A 86 -6.73 14.28 6.84
CA ILE A 86 -7.26 13.15 7.61
C ILE A 86 -6.42 12.91 8.86
N TRP A 87 -7.05 12.43 9.92
CA TRP A 87 -6.36 11.98 11.14
C TRP A 87 -6.99 10.72 11.70
N PHE A 88 -6.21 9.99 12.50
CA PHE A 88 -6.61 8.75 13.15
C PHE A 88 -7.88 8.97 13.97
N LYS A 89 -8.90 8.13 13.75
CA LYS A 89 -10.13 8.16 14.53
C LYS A 89 -9.90 7.51 15.90
N GLU A 90 -10.38 8.16 16.95
CA GLU A 90 -10.36 7.59 18.30
C GLU A 90 -11.26 6.35 18.40
N GLY A 91 -10.83 5.33 19.15
CA GLY A 91 -11.61 4.11 19.36
C GLY A 91 -11.56 3.09 18.21
N ALA A 92 -10.83 3.33 17.13
CA ALA A 92 -10.62 2.38 16.03
C ALA A 92 -9.61 1.26 16.37
N LEU A 93 -9.71 0.66 17.56
CA LEU A 93 -8.76 -0.31 18.09
C LEU A 93 -8.75 -1.65 17.32
N GLU A 94 -9.87 -2.03 16.71
CA GLU A 94 -9.97 -3.28 15.93
C GLU A 94 -9.24 -3.21 14.58
N ALA A 95 -8.73 -2.04 14.18
CA ALA A 95 -8.12 -1.81 12.88
C ALA A 95 -6.59 -2.02 12.84
N ALA A 96 -6.00 -2.68 13.84
CA ALA A 96 -4.54 -2.86 13.97
C ALA A 96 -3.88 -3.46 12.70
N ALA A 97 -4.50 -4.50 12.12
CA ALA A 97 -4.02 -5.12 10.89
C ALA A 97 -4.02 -4.14 9.71
N THR A 98 -5.05 -3.30 9.63
CA THR A 98 -5.18 -2.30 8.56
C THR A 98 -4.20 -1.14 8.75
N TYR A 99 -3.94 -0.70 9.98
CA TYR A 99 -2.88 0.29 10.24
C TYR A 99 -1.49 -0.25 9.85
N MET A 100 -1.22 -1.52 10.18
CA MET A 100 0.00 -2.19 9.74
C MET A 100 0.09 -2.26 8.21
N LEU A 101 -1.01 -2.60 7.54
CA LEU A 101 -1.08 -2.61 6.09
C LEU A 101 -0.78 -1.23 5.49
N ILE A 102 -1.32 -0.13 6.03
CA ILE A 102 -0.99 1.23 5.56
C ILE A 102 0.52 1.48 5.67
N GLY A 103 1.13 1.12 6.81
CA GLY A 103 2.57 1.25 7.00
C GLY A 103 3.38 0.47 5.96
N ILE A 104 3.02 -0.80 5.72
CA ILE A 104 3.64 -1.64 4.70
C ILE A 104 3.47 -1.03 3.31
N VAL A 105 2.26 -0.59 2.95
CA VAL A 105 1.96 0.04 1.67
C VAL A 105 2.77 1.30 1.44
N CYS A 106 2.91 2.16 2.46
CA CYS A 106 3.77 3.34 2.40
C CYS A 106 5.23 2.95 2.12
N GLY A 107 5.76 1.96 2.84
CA GLY A 107 7.12 1.46 2.62
C GLY A 107 7.32 0.87 1.22
N LEU A 108 6.37 0.07 0.75
CA LEU A 108 6.38 -0.50 -0.59
C LEU A 108 6.30 0.56 -1.68
N ALA A 109 5.46 1.59 -1.52
CA ALA A 109 5.35 2.69 -2.45
C ALA A 109 6.68 3.45 -2.58
N ILE A 110 7.34 3.74 -1.45
CA ILE A 110 8.66 4.38 -1.43
C ILE A 110 9.71 3.49 -2.11
N TYR A 111 9.80 2.21 -1.74
CA TYR A 111 10.79 1.28 -2.31
C TYR A 111 10.62 1.09 -3.82
N ASN A 112 9.37 1.11 -4.30
CA ASN A 112 9.04 0.94 -5.72
C ASN A 112 8.86 2.26 -6.47
N PHE A 113 9.36 3.37 -5.93
CA PHE A 113 9.32 4.71 -6.54
C PHE A 113 7.92 5.12 -7.05
N THR A 114 6.88 4.69 -6.34
CA THR A 114 5.49 4.96 -6.71
C THR A 114 4.93 6.07 -5.84
N ILE A 115 4.51 7.17 -6.47
CA ILE A 115 3.92 8.31 -5.77
C ILE A 115 2.51 7.95 -5.31
N ILE A 116 2.24 8.14 -4.03
CA ILE A 116 0.92 7.97 -3.41
C ILE A 116 0.48 9.29 -2.75
N ASN A 117 -0.83 9.53 -2.70
CA ASN A 117 -1.39 10.68 -2.03
C ASN A 117 -1.83 10.30 -0.62
N LEU A 118 -1.23 10.92 0.39
CA LEU A 118 -1.58 10.73 1.78
C LEU A 118 -1.91 12.10 2.39
N PRO A 119 -3.19 12.45 2.57
CA PRO A 119 -3.60 13.77 3.04
C PRO A 119 -3.45 13.94 4.55
N PHE A 120 -2.37 13.43 5.14
CA PHE A 120 -2.07 13.62 6.56
C PHE A 120 -1.47 15.01 6.84
N PRO A 121 -1.68 15.58 8.04
CA PRO A 121 -0.97 16.76 8.51
C PRO A 121 0.55 16.56 8.57
N ILE A 122 1.30 17.67 8.46
CA ILE A 122 2.77 17.66 8.53
C ILE A 122 3.31 17.05 9.84
N ALA A 123 2.54 17.14 10.93
CA ALA A 123 2.88 16.57 12.22
C ALA A 123 3.11 15.05 12.15
N LEU A 124 2.37 14.32 11.30
CA LEU A 124 2.58 12.87 11.14
C LEU A 124 3.94 12.59 10.52
N TYR A 125 4.28 13.27 9.43
CA TYR A 125 5.55 13.06 8.73
C TYR A 125 6.75 13.40 9.61
N LYS A 126 6.66 14.44 10.44
CA LYS A 126 7.69 14.78 11.43
C LYS A 126 7.89 13.70 12.50
N LYS A 127 6.86 12.90 12.80
CA LYS A 127 6.95 11.80 13.77
C LYS A 127 7.60 10.54 13.19
N LEU A 128 7.65 10.41 11.87
CA LEU A 128 8.26 9.28 11.16
C LEU A 128 9.75 9.48 10.88
N GLN A 129 10.27 10.70 11.11
CA GLN A 129 11.69 11.03 11.07
C GLN A 129 12.33 10.78 12.44
#